data_AF-A0A0F9BAD6-F1
#
_entry.id   AF-A0A0F9BAD6-F1
#
_cell.length_a   1.000
_cell.length_b   1.000
_cell.length_c   1.000
_cell.angle_alpha   90.00
_cell.angle_beta   90.00
_cell.angle_gamma   90.00
#
_symmetry.space_group_name_H-M   'P 1'
#
loop_
_entity.id
_entity.type
_entity.pdbx_description
1 polymer ?
#
loop_
_entity_poly.entity_id
_entity_poly.type
_entity_poly.pdbx_seq_one_letter_code
_entity_poly.pdbx_strand_id
1 'polypeptide(L)'
;MILNPEWQKPKEKPYFHQISMGYLEKLVDCIGRLNNGEIDADTSCQIEKQILTDEIQDTEFLNFAVENISELFGYLATGRVNIRIHREITGKMWFGVG
;
A
#
# COMPACT_ATOMS: atom_id res chain seq x y z
N MET A 1 -10.96 -32.19 -17.39
CA MET A 1 -9.64 -31.53 -17.33
C MET A 1 -9.42 -30.83 -18.65
N ILE A 2 -9.40 -29.49 -18.67
CA ILE A 2 -9.10 -28.73 -19.88
C ILE A 2 -7.57 -28.63 -19.95
N LEU A 3 -6.97 -29.38 -20.88
CA LEU A 3 -5.54 -29.29 -21.21
C LEU A 3 -5.40 -28.23 -22.30
N ASN A 4 -5.16 -26.98 -21.92
CA ASN A 4 -4.77 -25.93 -22.85
C ASN A 4 -3.23 -25.94 -22.98
N PRO A 5 -2.64 -26.45 -24.07
CA PRO A 5 -1.19 -26.52 -24.25
C PRO A 5 -0.53 -25.15 -24.43
N GLU A 6 -1.33 -24.11 -24.70
CA GLU A 6 -0.86 -22.73 -24.88
C GLU A 6 -0.88 -21.89 -23.60
N TRP A 7 -1.25 -22.47 -22.45
CA TRP A 7 -1.11 -21.78 -21.16
C TRP A 7 0.37 -21.69 -20.79
N GLN A 8 1.09 -20.73 -21.37
CA GLN A 8 2.36 -20.29 -20.83
C GLN A 8 2.07 -19.69 -19.46
N LYS A 9 2.36 -20.47 -18.41
CA LYS A 9 2.41 -19.94 -17.05
C LYS A 9 3.31 -18.71 -17.11
N PRO A 10 2.83 -17.53 -16.69
CA PRO A 10 3.63 -16.32 -16.81
C PRO A 10 4.96 -16.55 -16.11
N LYS A 11 6.04 -16.22 -16.80
CA LYS A 11 7.42 -16.42 -16.31
C LYS A 11 7.68 -15.64 -15.02
N GLU A 12 6.89 -14.59 -14.79
CA GLU A 12 6.91 -13.77 -13.59
C GLU A 12 5.65 -14.02 -12.77
N LYS A 13 5.84 -14.28 -11.48
CA LYS A 13 4.73 -14.42 -10.54
C LYS A 13 4.17 -13.03 -10.25
N PRO A 14 2.85 -12.87 -10.01
CA PRO A 14 2.35 -11.65 -9.42
C PRO A 14 3.12 -11.35 -8.14
N TYR A 15 3.64 -10.14 -8.04
CA TYR A 15 4.38 -9.66 -6.89
C TYR A 15 3.43 -8.90 -5.99
N PHE A 16 3.58 -9.06 -4.68
CA PHE A 16 2.86 -8.23 -3.73
C PHE A 16 3.74 -7.83 -2.56
N HIS A 17 3.50 -6.64 -2.03
CA HIS A 17 4.06 -6.17 -0.76
C HIS A 17 2.95 -6.08 0.25
N GLN A 18 3.08 -6.76 1.38
CA GLN A 18 2.14 -6.62 2.50
C GLN A 18 2.69 -5.55 3.43
N ILE A 19 1.87 -4.54 3.71
CA ILE A 19 2.24 -3.48 4.64
C ILE A 19 2.18 -4.04 6.06
N SER A 20 3.26 -3.92 6.79
CA SER A 20 3.38 -4.39 8.16
C SER A 20 2.40 -3.65 9.10
N MET A 21 1.77 -4.39 10.02
CA MET A 21 0.78 -3.82 10.95
C MET A 21 1.34 -2.64 11.75
N GLY A 22 2.57 -2.73 12.25
CA GLY A 22 3.19 -1.64 13.00
C GLY A 22 3.39 -0.35 12.19
N TYR A 23 3.42 -0.42 10.86
CA TYR A 23 3.46 0.75 9.99
C TYR A 23 2.06 1.29 9.69
N LEU A 24 1.06 0.40 9.55
CA LEU A 24 -0.35 0.82 9.48
C LEU A 24 -0.77 1.56 10.75
N GLU A 25 -0.34 1.10 11.92
CA GLU A 25 -0.59 1.77 13.20
C GLU A 25 0.02 3.18 13.23
N LYS A 26 1.25 3.36 12.74
CA LYS A 26 1.87 4.69 12.62
C LYS A 26 1.12 5.62 11.66
N LEU A 27 0.59 5.09 10.56
CA LEU A 27 -0.25 5.87 9.63
C LEU A 27 -1.56 6.31 10.32
N VAL A 28 -2.22 5.39 11.04
CA VAL A 28 -3.44 5.70 11.79
C VAL A 28 -3.19 6.75 12.88
N ASP A 29 -2.07 6.65 13.61
CA ASP A 29 -1.66 7.66 14.59
C ASP A 29 -1.46 9.03 13.93
N CYS A 30 -0.77 9.08 12.79
CA CYS A 30 -0.55 10.33 12.05
C CYS A 30 -1.87 10.99 11.63
N ILE A 31 -2.81 10.21 11.08
CA ILE A 31 -4.16 10.68 10.71
C ILE A 31 -4.92 11.17 11.95
N GLY A 32 -4.79 10.46 13.09
CA GLY A 32 -5.38 10.86 14.36
C GLY A 32 -4.91 12.24 14.81
N ARG A 33 -3.59 12.46 14.80
CA ARG A 33 -2.95 13.73 15.15
C ARG A 33 -3.37 14.87 14.22
N LEU A 34 -3.49 14.61 12.92
CA LEU A 34 -4.00 15.57 11.94
C LEU A 34 -5.44 15.98 12.25
N ASN A 35 -6.32 15.00 12.49
CA ASN A 35 -7.73 15.24 12.80
C ASN A 35 -7.94 15.99 14.12
N ASN A 36 -7.07 15.75 15.10
CA ASN A 36 -7.06 16.47 16.38
C ASN A 36 -6.49 17.89 16.28
N GLY A 37 -5.89 18.26 15.13
CA GLY A 37 -5.21 19.54 14.94
C GLY A 37 -3.86 19.63 15.67
N GLU A 38 -3.27 18.50 16.06
CA GLU A 38 -1.95 18.44 16.70
C GLU A 38 -0.82 18.64 15.68
N ILE A 39 -1.06 18.29 14.42
CA ILE A 39 -0.18 18.52 13.28
C ILE A 39 -0.97 19.12 12.11
N ASP A 40 -0.30 19.89 11.27
CA ASP A 40 -0.87 20.41 10.04
C ASP A 40 -0.73 19.41 8.87
N ALA A 41 -1.40 19.72 7.75
CA ALA A 41 -1.44 18.86 6.58
C ALA A 41 -0.05 18.63 5.93
N ASP A 42 0.83 19.64 5.92
CA ASP A 42 2.20 19.48 5.39
C ASP A 42 3.01 18.54 6.27
N THR A 43 2.96 18.75 7.59
CA THR A 43 3.60 17.87 8.57
C THR A 43 3.09 16.43 8.46
N SER A 44 1.78 16.23 8.30
CA SER A 44 1.22 14.87 8.10
C SER A 44 1.76 14.21 6.83
N CYS A 45 1.77 14.92 5.70
CA CYS A 45 2.27 14.41 4.42
C CYS A 45 3.74 13.98 4.49
N GLN A 46 4.58 14.73 5.22
CA GLN A 46 5.99 14.39 5.44
C GLN A 46 6.14 13.11 6.27
N ILE A 47 5.40 13.00 7.37
CA ILE A 47 5.44 11.83 8.27
C ILE A 47 4.94 10.59 7.54
N GLU A 48 3.83 10.69 6.81
CA GLU A 48 3.25 9.59 6.04
C GLU A 48 4.22 9.06 4.98
N LYS A 49 4.86 9.96 4.22
CA LYS A 49 5.90 9.59 3.26
C LYS A 49 7.08 8.90 3.92
N GLN A 50 7.50 9.37 5.08
CA GLN A 50 8.59 8.75 5.82
C GLN A 50 8.21 7.34 6.28
N ILE A 51 7.01 7.15 6.84
CA ILE A 51 6.50 5.84 7.25
C ILE A 51 6.48 4.87 6.07
N LEU A 52 5.97 5.30 4.90
CA LEU A 52 5.94 4.47 3.69
C LEU A 52 7.34 4.15 3.16
N THR A 53 8.25 5.12 3.17
CA THR A 53 9.65 4.93 2.73
C THR A 53 10.41 3.95 3.63
N ASP A 54 10.15 4.00 4.93
CA ASP A 54 10.76 3.10 5.90
C ASP A 54 10.21 1.65 5.79
N GLU A 55 9.00 1.45 5.28
CA GLU A 55 8.36 0.14 5.09
C GLU A 55 8.64 -0.47 3.71
N ILE A 56 8.49 0.34 2.65
CA ILE A 56 8.45 -0.15 1.28
C ILE A 56 9.81 0.13 0.63
N GLN A 57 10.64 -0.90 0.57
CA GLN A 57 11.97 -0.82 -0.05
C GLN A 57 11.92 -0.83 -1.59
N ASP A 58 10.85 -1.34 -2.16
CA ASP A 58 10.64 -1.33 -3.62
C ASP A 58 10.16 0.05 -4.07
N THR A 59 10.98 0.73 -4.88
CA THR A 59 10.70 2.08 -5.36
C THR A 59 9.39 2.19 -6.15
N GLU A 60 9.01 1.14 -6.88
CA GLU A 60 7.79 1.15 -7.69
C GLU A 60 6.55 1.07 -6.78
N PHE A 61 6.59 0.19 -5.78
CA PHE A 61 5.54 0.09 -4.76
C PHE A 61 5.47 1.34 -3.88
N LEU A 62 6.61 1.95 -3.54
CA LEU A 62 6.65 3.17 -2.75
C LEU A 62 6.00 4.32 -3.53
N ASN A 63 6.39 4.52 -4.79
CA ASN A 63 5.79 5.55 -5.65
C ASN A 63 4.28 5.32 -5.79
N PHE A 64 3.85 4.09 -6.05
CA PHE A 64 2.43 3.75 -6.12
C PHE A 64 1.69 4.09 -4.81
N ALA A 65 2.26 3.73 -3.65
CA ALA A 65 1.63 3.98 -2.36
C ALA A 65 1.51 5.47 -2.04
N VAL A 66 2.54 6.25 -2.37
CA VAL A 66 2.56 7.71 -2.17
C VAL A 66 1.58 8.41 -3.12
N GLU A 67 1.52 8.02 -4.39
CA GLU A 67 0.58 8.61 -5.37
C GLU A 67 -0.88 8.28 -5.05
N ASN A 68 -1.14 7.10 -4.44
CA ASN A 68 -2.49 6.61 -4.13
C ASN A 68 -2.77 6.60 -2.63
N ILE A 69 -2.13 7.49 -1.86
CA ILE A 69 -2.20 7.49 -0.40
C ILE A 69 -3.62 7.74 0.14
N SER A 70 -4.44 8.48 -0.59
CA SER A 70 -5.85 8.69 -0.26
C SER A 70 -6.66 7.39 -0.30
N GLU A 71 -6.35 6.47 -1.22
CA GLU A 71 -6.97 5.15 -1.28
C GLU A 71 -6.55 4.30 -0.08
N LEU A 72 -5.25 4.31 0.26
CA LEU A 72 -4.70 3.65 1.44
C LEU A 72 -5.42 4.11 2.72
N PHE A 73 -5.66 5.42 2.85
CA PHE A 73 -6.39 5.98 3.99
C PHE A 73 -7.86 5.58 4.01
N GLY A 74 -8.48 5.42 2.84
CA GLY A 74 -9.81 4.81 2.74
C GLY A 74 -9.86 3.42 3.36
N TYR A 75 -8.85 2.58 3.11
CA TYR A 75 -8.78 1.25 3.74
C TYR A 75 -8.55 1.35 5.26
N LEU A 76 -7.64 2.21 5.70
CA LEU A 76 -7.38 2.42 7.14
C LEU A 76 -8.61 2.92 7.89
N ALA A 77 -9.37 3.86 7.31
CA ALA A 77 -10.60 4.40 7.89
C ALA A 77 -11.68 3.32 8.07
N THR A 78 -11.66 2.27 7.24
CA THR A 78 -12.56 1.11 7.39
C THR A 78 -12.05 0.05 8.38
N GLY A 79 -10.92 0.29 9.05
CA GLY A 79 -10.31 -0.62 10.02
C GLY A 79 -9.64 -1.85 9.38
N ARG A 80 -9.29 -1.79 8.08
CA ARG A 80 -8.64 -2.90 7.39
C ARG A 80 -7.14 -2.89 7.69
N VAL A 81 -6.65 -3.98 8.27
CA VAL A 81 -5.26 -4.10 8.77
C VAL A 81 -4.38 -5.03 7.96
N ASN A 82 -4.90 -5.71 6.94
CA ASN A 82 -4.12 -6.61 6.08
C ASN A 82 -4.06 -6.08 4.65
N ILE A 83 -3.45 -4.90 4.50
CA ILE A 83 -3.34 -4.19 3.24
C ILE A 83 -2.12 -4.68 2.46
N ARG A 84 -2.34 -5.00 1.18
CA ARG A 84 -1.31 -5.46 0.24
C ARG A 84 -1.29 -4.57 -0.99
N ILE A 85 -0.12 -4.30 -1.53
CA ILE A 85 0.06 -3.72 -2.86
C ILE A 85 0.25 -4.89 -3.81
N HIS A 86 -0.64 -5.08 -4.76
CA HIS A 86 -0.55 -6.11 -5.79
C HIS A 86 0.03 -5.51 -7.06
N ARG A 87 0.84 -6.29 -7.78
CA ARG A 87 1.31 -5.98 -9.13
C ARG A 87 1.08 -7.17 -10.07
N GLU A 88 0.35 -6.90 -11.14
CA GLU A 88 0.22 -7.80 -12.28
C GLU A 88 1.47 -7.76 -13.17
N ILE A 89 1.63 -8.81 -13.98
CA ILE A 89 2.72 -8.91 -14.97
C ILE A 89 2.67 -7.77 -15.99
N THR A 90 1.47 -7.24 -16.26
CA THR A 90 1.24 -6.09 -17.14
C THR A 90 1.70 -4.75 -16.53
N GLY A 91 2.14 -4.75 -15.27
CA GLY A 91 2.53 -3.56 -14.52
C GLY A 91 1.36 -2.86 -13.81
N LYS A 92 0.13 -3.39 -13.90
CA LYS A 92 -1.00 -2.83 -13.18
C LYS A 92 -0.83 -3.06 -11.67
N MET A 93 -0.93 -1.99 -10.89
CA MET A 93 -0.87 -2.02 -9.43
C MET A 93 -2.21 -1.64 -8.78
N TRP A 94 -2.52 -2.22 -7.62
CA TRP A 94 -3.68 -1.86 -6.81
C TRP A 94 -3.51 -2.27 -5.35
N PHE A 95 -4.24 -1.60 -4.46
CA PHE A 95 -4.37 -2.06 -3.07
C PHE A 95 -5.39 -3.19 -2.95
N GLY A 96 -5.01 -4.26 -2.27
CA GLY A 96 -5.87 -5.37 -1.91
C GLY A 96 -5.91 -5.56 -0.40
N VAL A 97 -6.94 -6.26 0.07
CA VAL A 97 -7.08 -6.66 1.47
C VAL A 97 -7.26 -8.17 1.49
N GLY A 98 -6.48 -8.88 2.29
CA GLY A 98 -6.56 -10.35 2.31
C GLY A 98 -6.01 -10.99 3.55
#